data_AF-A0A1Y2B9M0-F1
#
_entry.id   AF-A0A1Y2B9M0-F1
#
_cell.length_a   1.000
_cell.length_b   1.000
_cell.length_c   1.000
_cell.angle_alpha   90.00
_cell.angle_beta   90.00
_cell.angle_gamma   90.00
#
_symmetry.space_group_name_H-M   'P 1'
#
loop_
_entity.id
_entity.type
_entity.pdbx_description
1 polymer ?
#
loop_
_entity_poly.entity_id
_entity_poly.type
_entity_poly.pdbx_seq_one_letter_code
_entity_poly.pdbx_strand_id
1 'polypeptide(L)'
;MVYNVLGESFFPNDQRAEIFKITDNEVPIFRITLPEREFYTLKRAANNLSRGGINGYNEEIIGTIDIINSQNFNEIFKGYNIKELLPKLPMNEEGYPTIDYKPYLLSSYNFHYIIEGESDSTTILFNVFNTDTYLNLIEVLYVLSGLEISPEADSDFVDLFSYYGKDAVTVDDNGKYQLNLSNGSSRVYSKPNYNLKIRGGMELFGRRQFKLRGDAADPSFMRTKLMSDIRNRLGLKSLSANYAFLYINDEFMGLQVLTDIYKETWIEYVYGEKNTTNLFKSNTGDLTITNLNGYENENKDTTADDTKDLSQFLTDMTNAETATDVESIFELEQFNKEIALEYITIGTDHFMVSHNYYIYKQPQNGKWIYLSHDFDLDLDTYTDEPNYSLTFDDFNTSNMVTKLILSNEEYFQKIIKEIIEKAFNPSVLFPHIDEIKSFITRYVQKDKKPDENGEYPGKINKNSYYEEYLFTLKQWDDSIEYINEEDSKCGLKCFIILRYRFICKEYGMECDPTYMDENFKMPTNNYVEPPPLVEPTSTKTNTISTSTDVSYIEDPNNKEEPKTNSFESSSIMKEITITILITLLITIFNL
;
A
#
# COMPACT_ATOMS: atom_id res chain seq x y z
N MET A 1 -22.13 33.42 5.24
CA MET A 1 -22.77 32.62 6.30
C MET A 1 -22.01 31.32 6.34
N VAL A 2 -21.26 31.07 7.41
CA VAL A 2 -20.55 29.81 7.63
C VAL A 2 -21.53 28.94 8.40
N TYR A 3 -22.04 27.89 7.76
CA TYR A 3 -22.82 26.88 8.46
C TYR A 3 -21.82 26.05 9.27
N ASN A 4 -21.74 26.30 10.58
CA ASN A 4 -21.21 25.31 11.51
C ASN A 4 -22.20 24.15 11.52
N VAL A 5 -21.88 23.08 10.79
CA VAL A 5 -22.52 21.78 11.02
C VAL A 5 -21.80 21.19 12.22
N LEU A 6 -22.43 21.33 13.39
CA LEU A 6 -22.11 20.52 14.57
C LEU A 6 -22.58 19.09 14.25
N GLY A 7 -21.77 18.34 13.51
CA GLY A 7 -21.93 16.90 13.33
C GLY A 7 -21.37 16.17 14.56
N GLU A 8 -22.12 15.21 15.10
CA GLU A 8 -21.55 14.19 15.97
C GLU A 8 -20.38 13.52 15.20
N SER A 9 -19.22 13.33 15.83
CA SER A 9 -18.07 12.74 15.13
C SER A 9 -18.42 11.34 14.64
N PHE A 10 -18.15 11.04 13.37
CA PHE A 10 -18.36 9.71 12.78
C PHE A 10 -17.74 8.57 13.62
N PHE A 11 -16.66 8.90 14.34
CA PHE A 11 -15.92 8.04 15.26
C PHE A 11 -16.47 8.13 16.70
N PRO A 12 -17.11 7.07 17.23
CA PRO A 12 -17.62 7.06 18.60
C PRO A 12 -16.56 6.69 19.66
N ASN A 13 -15.47 6.01 19.27
CA ASN A 13 -14.40 5.54 20.17
C ASN A 13 -13.02 5.78 19.51
N ASP A 14 -12.18 6.66 20.07
CA ASP A 14 -10.98 7.14 19.37
C ASP A 14 -9.68 6.43 19.81
N GLN A 15 -9.36 5.32 19.11
CA GLN A 15 -8.09 4.59 19.22
C GLN A 15 -7.17 4.78 17.99
N ARG A 16 -7.34 5.87 17.24
CA ARG A 16 -6.49 6.16 16.06
C ARG A 16 -5.17 6.77 16.49
N ALA A 17 -4.11 6.60 15.70
CA ALA A 17 -2.85 7.32 15.92
C ALA A 17 -3.05 8.83 15.75
N GLU A 18 -2.21 9.65 16.40
CA GLU A 18 -2.30 11.11 16.33
C GLU A 18 -2.24 11.62 14.88
N ILE A 19 -1.41 11.01 14.02
CA ILE A 19 -1.29 11.41 12.60
C ILE A 19 -2.64 11.39 11.87
N PHE A 20 -3.51 10.42 12.18
CA PHE A 20 -4.81 10.29 11.51
C PHE A 20 -5.85 11.25 12.08
N LYS A 21 -5.70 11.67 13.35
CA LYS A 21 -6.57 12.67 13.97
C LYS A 21 -6.27 14.07 13.45
N ILE A 22 -4.98 14.44 13.38
CA ILE A 22 -4.59 15.79 12.95
C ILE A 22 -4.85 16.01 11.46
N THR A 23 -4.96 14.93 10.67
CA THR A 23 -5.24 15.00 9.23
C THR A 23 -6.73 14.94 8.89
N ASP A 24 -7.64 14.79 9.87
CA ASP A 24 -9.10 14.74 9.61
C ASP A 24 -9.64 16.03 8.96
N ASN A 25 -9.00 17.17 9.24
CA ASN A 25 -9.47 18.49 8.81
C ASN A 25 -8.56 19.18 7.79
N GLU A 26 -7.40 18.60 7.49
CA GLU A 26 -6.45 19.16 6.53
C GLU A 26 -5.63 18.05 5.85
N VAL A 27 -5.41 18.20 4.55
CA VAL A 27 -4.46 17.34 3.82
C VAL A 27 -3.05 17.93 4.02
N PRO A 28 -2.17 17.27 4.80
CA PRO A 28 -0.81 17.73 5.04
C PRO A 28 0.05 17.61 3.77
N ILE A 29 1.16 18.35 3.77
CA ILE A 29 2.18 18.26 2.73
C ILE A 29 3.39 17.52 3.28
N PHE A 30 3.68 16.36 2.72
CA PHE A 30 4.91 15.61 2.95
C PHE A 30 5.95 16.04 1.92
N ARG A 31 7.00 16.73 2.38
CA ARG A 31 8.17 17.07 1.55
C ARG A 31 9.31 16.14 1.91
N ILE A 32 9.73 15.34 0.94
CA ILE A 32 10.86 14.42 1.06
C ILE A 32 11.99 14.95 0.17
N THR A 33 13.19 15.04 0.73
CA THR A 33 14.40 15.34 -0.01
C THR A 33 15.26 14.09 -0.09
N LEU A 34 15.57 13.64 -1.29
CA LEU A 34 16.45 12.54 -1.60
C LEU A 34 17.70 13.05 -2.33
N PRO A 35 18.87 12.45 -2.15
CA PRO A 35 19.98 12.63 -3.09
C PRO A 35 19.50 12.42 -4.53
N GLU A 36 19.96 13.25 -5.49
CA GLU A 36 19.48 13.21 -6.88
C GLU A 36 19.55 11.80 -7.48
N ARG A 37 20.62 11.07 -7.16
CA ARG A 37 20.82 9.69 -7.61
C ARG A 37 19.76 8.73 -7.07
N GLU A 38 19.41 8.81 -5.79
CA GLU A 38 18.36 7.96 -5.20
C GLU A 38 17.00 8.25 -5.83
N PHE A 39 16.71 9.52 -6.12
CA PHE A 39 15.47 9.89 -6.80
C PHE A 39 15.44 9.40 -8.26
N TYR A 40 16.56 9.46 -8.96
CA TYR A 40 16.70 8.86 -10.30
C TYR A 40 16.48 7.35 -10.27
N THR A 41 17.11 6.63 -9.33
CA THR A 41 16.91 5.19 -9.14
C THR A 41 15.44 4.84 -8.85
N LEU A 42 14.78 5.64 -8.01
CA LEU A 42 13.35 5.49 -7.71
C LEU A 42 12.48 5.59 -8.98
N LYS A 43 12.74 6.60 -9.82
CA LYS A 43 12.03 6.77 -11.10
C LYS A 43 12.33 5.62 -12.05
N ARG A 44 13.58 5.18 -12.18
CA ARG A 44 13.93 4.06 -13.06
C ARG A 44 13.25 2.77 -12.60
N ALA A 45 13.27 2.46 -11.31
CA ALA A 45 12.57 1.29 -10.75
C ALA A 45 11.06 1.31 -11.04
N ALA A 46 10.43 2.49 -11.00
CA ALA A 46 9.02 2.64 -11.39
C ALA A 46 8.77 2.34 -12.88
N ASN A 47 9.73 2.59 -13.77
CA ASN A 47 9.58 2.44 -15.22
C ASN A 47 9.95 1.05 -15.77
N ASN A 48 10.53 0.15 -14.96
CA ASN A 48 11.17 -1.05 -15.49
C ASN A 48 10.21 -2.20 -15.87
N LEU A 49 8.89 -2.08 -15.71
CA LEU A 49 7.99 -3.22 -15.98
C LEU A 49 7.57 -3.40 -17.45
N SER A 50 7.81 -2.44 -18.34
CA SER A 50 7.52 -2.62 -19.77
C SER A 50 8.65 -2.15 -20.69
N ARG A 51 9.49 -3.08 -21.15
CA ARG A 51 10.24 -2.89 -22.39
C ARG A 51 9.97 -4.04 -23.36
N GLY A 52 8.85 -3.88 -24.05
CA GLY A 52 8.57 -4.31 -25.42
C GLY A 52 9.32 -5.51 -26.00
N GLY A 53 8.81 -6.72 -25.75
CA GLY A 53 9.16 -7.91 -26.53
C GLY A 53 10.67 -8.22 -26.59
N ILE A 54 11.05 -9.17 -27.42
CA ILE A 54 12.45 -9.63 -27.52
C ILE A 54 13.45 -8.51 -27.89
N ASN A 55 13.01 -7.52 -28.65
CA ASN A 55 13.88 -6.43 -29.11
C ASN A 55 14.22 -5.47 -27.96
N GLY A 56 13.26 -5.15 -27.09
CA GLY A 56 13.49 -4.30 -25.92
C GLY A 56 14.51 -4.90 -24.96
N TYR A 57 14.38 -6.19 -24.67
CA TYR A 57 15.37 -6.91 -23.85
C TYR A 57 16.75 -6.95 -24.50
N ASN A 58 16.83 -7.19 -25.81
CA ASN A 58 18.11 -7.19 -26.52
C ASN A 58 18.78 -5.82 -26.54
N GLU A 59 18.02 -4.73 -26.68
CA GLU A 59 18.55 -3.37 -26.56
C GLU A 59 19.08 -3.08 -25.15
N GLU A 60 18.38 -3.56 -24.12
CA GLU A 60 18.79 -3.39 -22.72
C GLU A 60 20.02 -4.23 -22.35
N ILE A 61 20.13 -5.44 -22.88
CA ILE A 61 21.32 -6.28 -22.76
C ILE A 61 22.53 -5.57 -23.36
N ILE A 62 22.39 -5.02 -24.57
CA ILE A 62 23.46 -4.27 -25.24
C ILE A 62 23.86 -3.06 -24.40
N GLY A 63 22.88 -2.24 -23.99
CA GLY A 63 23.13 -1.04 -23.20
C GLY A 63 23.82 -1.33 -21.86
N THR A 64 23.38 -2.38 -21.15
CA THR A 64 24.00 -2.79 -19.88
C THR A 64 25.46 -3.18 -20.06
N ILE A 65 25.77 -3.95 -21.10
CA ILE A 65 27.14 -4.40 -21.37
C ILE A 65 28.02 -3.26 -21.87
N ASP A 66 27.48 -2.33 -22.67
CA ASP A 66 28.19 -1.13 -23.12
C ASP A 66 28.53 -0.22 -21.93
N ILE A 67 27.62 -0.05 -20.98
CA ILE A 67 27.87 0.68 -19.73
C ILE A 67 29.06 0.04 -19.00
N ILE A 68 29.06 -1.27 -18.81
CA ILE A 68 30.16 -1.99 -18.13
C ILE A 68 31.49 -1.83 -18.88
N ASN A 69 31.50 -2.02 -20.19
CA ASN A 69 32.69 -1.89 -21.03
C ASN A 69 33.23 -0.45 -21.09
N SER A 70 32.39 0.56 -20.87
CA SER A 70 32.79 1.96 -20.89
C SER A 70 33.62 2.39 -19.66
N GLN A 71 33.63 1.58 -18.60
CA GLN A 71 34.29 1.91 -17.35
C GLN A 71 35.74 1.42 -17.30
N ASN A 72 36.63 2.25 -16.77
CA ASN A 72 37.99 1.81 -16.46
C ASN A 72 38.07 1.25 -15.05
N PHE A 73 38.05 -0.08 -14.91
CA PHE A 73 38.05 -0.76 -13.63
C PHE A 73 39.32 -0.55 -12.82
N ASN A 74 40.46 -0.29 -13.46
CA ASN A 74 41.70 0.06 -12.75
C ASN A 74 41.61 1.45 -12.09
N GLU A 75 40.82 2.36 -12.66
CA GLU A 75 40.65 3.72 -12.15
C GLU A 75 39.53 3.81 -11.11
N ILE A 76 38.44 3.08 -11.29
CA ILE A 76 37.28 3.17 -10.41
C ILE A 76 37.34 2.23 -9.20
N PHE A 77 38.12 1.13 -9.25
CA PHE A 77 38.33 0.22 -8.12
C PHE A 77 39.78 0.27 -7.62
N LYS A 78 40.23 1.45 -7.21
CA LYS A 78 41.62 1.66 -6.76
C LYS A 78 41.96 0.76 -5.58
N GLY A 79 43.12 0.11 -5.65
CA GLY A 79 43.60 -0.77 -4.60
C GLY A 79 43.14 -2.23 -4.72
N TYR A 80 42.33 -2.55 -5.72
CA TYR A 80 41.91 -3.93 -6.02
C TYR A 80 42.54 -4.43 -7.33
N ASN A 81 42.95 -5.70 -7.34
CA ASN A 81 43.39 -6.37 -8.56
C ASN A 81 42.21 -7.09 -9.21
N ILE A 82 41.48 -6.38 -10.09
CA ILE A 82 40.25 -6.92 -10.68
C ILE A 82 40.50 -8.18 -11.52
N LYS A 83 41.66 -8.30 -12.18
CA LYS A 83 42.00 -9.53 -12.93
C LYS A 83 42.19 -10.75 -12.03
N GLU A 84 42.59 -10.55 -10.77
CA GLU A 84 42.72 -11.62 -9.79
C GLU A 84 41.39 -11.97 -9.14
N LEU A 85 40.57 -10.96 -8.84
CA LEU A 85 39.23 -11.15 -8.26
C LEU A 85 38.25 -11.77 -9.27
N LEU A 86 38.37 -11.41 -10.54
CA LEU A 86 37.47 -11.83 -11.63
C LEU A 86 38.29 -12.36 -12.82
N PRO A 87 38.92 -13.55 -12.71
CA PRO A 87 39.83 -14.07 -13.74
C PRO A 87 39.13 -14.42 -15.06
N LYS A 88 37.80 -14.61 -15.05
CA LYS A 88 37.00 -14.86 -16.24
C LYS A 88 36.59 -13.57 -16.98
N LEU A 89 36.70 -12.40 -16.34
CA LEU A 89 36.27 -11.13 -16.93
C LEU A 89 37.25 -10.71 -18.05
N PRO A 90 36.81 -10.61 -19.32
CA PRO A 90 37.65 -10.12 -20.39
C PRO A 90 37.91 -8.61 -20.20
N MET A 91 39.18 -8.21 -20.18
CA MET A 91 39.59 -6.83 -19.93
C MET A 91 40.88 -6.52 -20.67
N ASN A 92 40.97 -5.34 -21.28
CA ASN A 92 42.18 -4.91 -21.99
C ASN A 92 43.33 -4.54 -21.04
N GLU A 93 44.45 -4.06 -21.59
CA GLU A 93 45.62 -3.67 -20.79
C GLU A 93 45.39 -2.35 -20.05
N GLU A 94 44.52 -1.49 -20.60
CA GLU A 94 44.17 -0.18 -20.05
C GLU A 94 43.18 -0.25 -18.87
N GLY A 95 42.49 -1.38 -18.68
CA GLY A 95 41.56 -1.62 -17.57
C GLY A 95 40.07 -1.55 -17.93
N TYR A 96 39.73 -1.51 -19.21
CA TYR A 96 38.34 -1.53 -19.68
C TYR A 96 37.89 -2.98 -19.96
N PRO A 97 36.73 -3.39 -19.44
CA PRO A 97 36.12 -4.65 -19.83
C PRO A 97 35.87 -4.71 -21.34
N THR A 98 35.98 -5.91 -21.91
CA THR A 98 35.76 -6.15 -23.35
C THR A 98 34.77 -7.31 -23.53
N ILE A 99 33.62 -7.20 -22.85
CA ILE A 99 32.56 -8.20 -22.84
C ILE A 99 31.80 -8.15 -24.18
N ASP A 100 31.65 -9.29 -24.86
CA ASP A 100 30.79 -9.40 -26.05
C ASP A 100 29.33 -9.58 -25.61
N TYR A 101 28.42 -8.72 -26.10
CA TYR A 101 27.00 -8.79 -25.78
C TYR A 101 26.26 -9.89 -26.55
N LYS A 102 26.78 -10.33 -27.70
CA LYS A 102 26.08 -11.27 -28.60
C LYS A 102 25.65 -12.59 -27.94
N PRO A 103 26.45 -13.21 -27.03
CA PRO A 103 26.05 -14.44 -26.35
C PRO A 103 24.84 -14.29 -25.43
N TYR A 104 24.53 -13.07 -24.99
CA TYR A 104 23.38 -12.78 -24.11
C TYR A 104 22.10 -12.47 -24.89
N LEU A 105 22.20 -12.20 -26.19
CA LEU A 105 21.03 -11.84 -26.99
C LEU A 105 20.02 -12.98 -27.05
N LEU A 106 18.77 -12.63 -26.76
CA LEU A 106 17.64 -13.53 -26.80
C LEU A 106 17.27 -13.84 -28.25
N SER A 107 16.97 -15.12 -28.49
CA SER A 107 16.29 -15.61 -29.70
C SER A 107 14.81 -15.83 -29.42
N SER A 108 13.96 -15.83 -30.44
CA SER A 108 12.52 -16.09 -30.28
C SER A 108 12.23 -17.41 -29.56
N TYR A 109 13.12 -18.39 -29.69
CA TYR A 109 13.04 -19.69 -29.01
C TYR A 109 13.33 -19.58 -27.50
N ASN A 110 14.42 -18.89 -27.12
CA ASN A 110 14.78 -18.71 -25.70
C ASN A 110 13.85 -17.71 -25.00
N PHE A 111 13.38 -16.69 -25.72
CA PHE A 111 12.48 -15.67 -25.21
C PHE A 111 11.16 -16.24 -24.69
N HIS A 112 10.59 -17.21 -25.41
CA HIS A 112 9.34 -17.85 -25.00
C HIS A 112 9.50 -18.67 -23.71
N TYR A 113 10.60 -19.42 -23.58
CA TYR A 113 10.89 -20.24 -22.40
C TYR A 113 11.23 -19.41 -21.14
N ILE A 114 11.82 -18.22 -21.32
CA ILE A 114 12.19 -17.33 -20.21
C ILE A 114 10.96 -16.56 -19.67
N ILE A 115 9.92 -16.36 -20.49
CA ILE A 115 8.70 -15.60 -20.12
C ILE A 115 7.56 -16.49 -19.62
N GLU A 116 7.60 -17.80 -19.87
CA GLU A 116 6.65 -18.75 -19.29
C GLU A 116 6.85 -18.88 -17.76
N GLY A 117 6.31 -17.92 -17.00
CA GLY A 117 6.28 -17.91 -15.54
C GLY A 117 6.83 -16.65 -14.86
N GLU A 118 7.48 -15.75 -15.60
CA GLU A 118 8.17 -14.56 -15.05
C GLU A 118 7.60 -13.27 -15.65
N SER A 119 7.18 -12.32 -14.81
CA SER A 119 6.56 -11.05 -15.24
C SER A 119 7.43 -9.81 -15.02
N ASP A 120 8.59 -9.97 -14.37
CA ASP A 120 9.49 -8.88 -14.05
C ASP A 120 10.73 -8.87 -14.97
N SER A 121 11.02 -7.70 -15.56
CA SER A 121 12.13 -7.51 -16.49
C SER A 121 13.49 -7.70 -15.82
N THR A 122 13.62 -7.32 -14.55
CA THR A 122 14.86 -7.47 -13.76
C THR A 122 15.15 -8.95 -13.56
N THR A 123 14.13 -9.76 -13.27
CA THR A 123 14.25 -11.22 -13.17
C THR A 123 14.65 -11.86 -14.49
N ILE A 124 14.03 -11.42 -15.60
CA ILE A 124 14.35 -11.92 -16.94
C ILE A 124 15.81 -11.61 -17.28
N LEU A 125 16.26 -10.37 -17.09
CA LEU A 125 17.65 -9.96 -17.33
C LEU A 125 18.63 -10.64 -16.37
N PHE A 126 18.25 -10.79 -15.10
CA PHE A 126 19.03 -11.54 -14.12
C PHE A 126 19.27 -12.96 -14.61
N ASN A 127 18.24 -13.66 -15.10
CA ASN A 127 18.37 -15.02 -15.63
C ASN A 127 19.25 -15.07 -16.89
N VAL A 128 19.20 -14.06 -17.75
CA VAL A 128 20.09 -13.95 -18.92
C VAL A 128 21.55 -13.76 -18.51
N PHE A 129 21.80 -12.91 -17.52
CA PHE A 129 23.14 -12.58 -17.03
C PHE A 129 23.72 -13.64 -16.09
N ASN A 130 22.87 -14.42 -15.40
CA ASN A 130 23.24 -15.48 -14.48
C ASN A 130 23.47 -16.82 -15.21
N THR A 131 24.22 -16.78 -16.31
CA THR A 131 24.57 -17.97 -17.11
C THR A 131 26.09 -18.14 -17.19
N ASP A 132 26.55 -19.40 -17.09
CA ASP A 132 27.98 -19.74 -17.16
C ASP A 132 28.45 -20.10 -18.58
N THR A 133 27.62 -19.89 -19.61
CA THR A 133 27.94 -20.28 -21.00
C THR A 133 29.01 -19.40 -21.65
N TYR A 134 29.12 -18.15 -21.21
CA TYR A 134 30.16 -17.20 -21.63
C TYR A 134 30.84 -16.54 -20.44
N LEU A 135 30.08 -15.73 -19.70
CA LEU A 135 30.52 -15.05 -18.49
C LEU A 135 29.28 -14.81 -17.61
N ASN A 136 29.34 -15.27 -16.35
CA ASN A 136 28.28 -14.96 -15.41
C ASN A 136 28.42 -13.49 -14.98
N LEU A 137 27.58 -12.63 -15.53
CA LEU A 137 27.67 -11.19 -15.29
C LEU A 137 27.11 -10.82 -13.91
N ILE A 138 26.22 -11.65 -13.35
CA ILE A 138 25.76 -11.50 -11.97
C ILE A 138 26.89 -11.74 -10.98
N GLU A 139 27.72 -12.78 -11.18
CA GLU A 139 28.94 -12.99 -10.38
C GLU A 139 29.86 -11.76 -10.40
N VAL A 140 30.08 -11.19 -11.59
CA VAL A 140 30.90 -9.99 -11.76
C VAL A 140 30.34 -8.81 -10.96
N LEU A 141 29.06 -8.49 -11.14
CA LEU A 141 28.41 -7.36 -10.47
C LEU A 141 28.31 -7.57 -8.95
N TYR A 142 28.06 -8.81 -8.51
CA TYR A 142 28.06 -9.19 -7.11
C TYR A 142 29.44 -8.95 -6.46
N VAL A 143 30.53 -9.42 -7.09
CA VAL A 143 31.88 -9.20 -6.56
C VAL A 143 32.23 -7.72 -6.53
N LEU A 144 32.01 -6.99 -7.63
CA LEU A 144 32.35 -5.57 -7.75
C LEU A 144 31.58 -4.68 -6.79
N SER A 145 30.29 -4.96 -6.56
CA SER A 145 29.46 -4.22 -5.59
C SER A 145 29.97 -4.32 -4.15
N GLY A 146 30.80 -5.32 -3.85
CA GLY A 146 31.44 -5.48 -2.54
C GLY A 146 32.75 -4.72 -2.37
N LEU A 147 33.19 -3.96 -3.38
CA LEU A 147 34.46 -3.22 -3.37
C LEU A 147 34.20 -1.72 -3.14
N GLU A 148 35.20 -1.04 -2.59
CA GLU A 148 35.17 0.43 -2.55
C GLU A 148 35.33 0.99 -3.97
N ILE A 149 34.37 1.83 -4.38
CA ILE A 149 34.29 2.41 -5.72
C ILE A 149 34.58 3.91 -5.69
N SER A 150 35.31 4.40 -6.67
CA SER A 150 35.67 5.81 -6.83
C SER A 150 34.42 6.64 -7.15
N PRO A 151 34.29 7.86 -6.58
CA PRO A 151 33.18 8.78 -6.89
C PRO A 151 33.07 9.18 -8.36
N GLU A 152 34.13 8.99 -9.14
CA GLU A 152 34.20 9.26 -10.58
C GLU A 152 33.62 8.14 -11.45
N ALA A 153 33.17 7.03 -10.84
CA ALA A 153 32.47 5.98 -11.58
C ALA A 153 31.17 6.50 -12.19
N ASP A 154 30.87 6.03 -13.40
CA ASP A 154 29.63 6.39 -14.07
C ASP A 154 28.40 5.97 -13.26
N SER A 155 27.44 6.88 -13.11
CA SER A 155 26.27 6.65 -12.27
C SER A 155 25.41 5.49 -12.76
N ASP A 156 25.28 5.29 -14.08
CA ASP A 156 24.52 4.19 -14.65
C ASP A 156 25.22 2.86 -14.40
N PHE A 157 26.55 2.83 -14.38
CA PHE A 157 27.31 1.64 -13.99
C PHE A 157 27.11 1.29 -12.52
N VAL A 158 27.27 2.26 -11.60
CA VAL A 158 27.12 1.98 -10.16
C VAL A 158 25.67 1.60 -9.83
N ASP A 159 24.71 2.08 -10.60
CA ASP A 159 23.30 1.73 -10.45
C ASP A 159 23.00 0.25 -10.73
N LEU A 160 23.82 -0.43 -11.55
CA LEU A 160 23.68 -1.87 -11.77
C LEU A 160 23.81 -2.66 -10.46
N PHE A 161 24.56 -2.15 -9.46
CA PHE A 161 24.71 -2.82 -8.16
C PHE A 161 23.43 -2.83 -7.33
N SER A 162 22.52 -1.87 -7.56
CA SER A 162 21.22 -1.86 -6.88
C SER A 162 20.28 -2.95 -7.37
N TYR A 163 20.53 -3.52 -8.57
CA TYR A 163 19.72 -4.59 -9.15
C TYR A 163 20.41 -5.95 -9.11
N TYR A 164 21.74 -5.96 -9.23
CA TYR A 164 22.53 -7.17 -9.45
C TYR A 164 23.74 -7.30 -8.49
N GLY A 165 23.88 -6.38 -7.54
CA GLY A 165 24.94 -6.40 -6.53
C GLY A 165 24.54 -7.14 -5.25
N LYS A 166 25.43 -7.13 -4.24
CA LYS A 166 25.28 -7.87 -2.97
C LYS A 166 24.01 -7.56 -2.18
N ASP A 167 23.48 -6.36 -2.32
CA ASP A 167 22.24 -5.97 -1.63
C ASP A 167 20.99 -6.57 -2.28
N ALA A 168 21.07 -6.90 -3.57
CA ALA A 168 19.98 -7.43 -4.37
C ALA A 168 20.12 -8.93 -4.68
N VAL A 169 21.27 -9.55 -4.42
CA VAL A 169 21.57 -10.94 -4.82
C VAL A 169 22.13 -11.73 -3.64
N THR A 170 21.63 -12.94 -3.43
CA THR A 170 22.16 -13.92 -2.47
C THR A 170 22.92 -15.04 -3.18
N VAL A 171 23.84 -15.69 -2.47
CA VAL A 171 24.56 -16.88 -2.95
C VAL A 171 24.18 -18.05 -2.05
N ASP A 172 23.68 -19.13 -2.65
CA ASP A 172 23.30 -20.34 -1.91
C ASP A 172 24.50 -21.23 -1.55
N ASP A 173 24.26 -22.26 -0.74
CA ASP A 173 25.28 -23.21 -0.27
C ASP A 173 26.01 -23.96 -1.40
N ASN A 174 25.45 -23.95 -2.62
CA ASN A 174 26.06 -24.57 -3.81
C ASN A 174 26.79 -23.55 -4.70
N GLY A 175 26.87 -22.28 -4.28
CA GLY A 175 27.54 -21.21 -5.02
C GLY A 175 26.72 -20.62 -6.17
N LYS A 176 25.41 -20.83 -6.20
CA LYS A 176 24.53 -20.24 -7.22
C LYS A 176 23.95 -18.91 -6.73
N TYR A 177 23.92 -17.93 -7.63
CA TYR A 177 23.34 -16.60 -7.39
C TYR A 177 21.81 -16.63 -7.51
N GLN A 178 21.12 -15.97 -6.59
CA GLN A 178 19.66 -15.82 -6.55
C GLN A 178 19.27 -14.34 -6.33
N LEU A 179 18.28 -13.84 -7.07
CA LEU A 179 17.82 -12.46 -6.99
C LEU A 179 16.83 -12.28 -5.83
N ASN A 180 17.06 -11.28 -4.98
CA ASN A 180 16.14 -10.88 -3.92
C ASN A 180 15.13 -9.90 -4.51
N LEU A 181 13.97 -10.42 -4.91
CA LEU A 181 12.87 -9.62 -5.46
C LEU A 181 11.97 -9.08 -4.37
N SER A 182 11.63 -7.80 -4.51
CA SER A 182 10.49 -7.21 -3.82
C SER A 182 9.21 -7.34 -4.65
N ASN A 183 8.18 -7.96 -4.09
CA ASN A 183 6.99 -8.33 -4.83
C ASN A 183 5.85 -7.30 -4.74
N GLY A 184 4.98 -7.29 -5.74
CA GLY A 184 3.66 -6.67 -5.71
C GLY A 184 3.19 -6.13 -7.07
N SER A 185 1.96 -6.49 -7.47
CA SER A 185 1.34 -6.05 -8.73
C SER A 185 1.30 -4.53 -8.86
N SER A 186 1.10 -3.77 -7.77
CA SER A 186 0.92 -2.30 -7.79
C SER A 186 2.04 -1.46 -8.43
N ARG A 187 3.24 -2.02 -8.66
CA ARG A 187 4.33 -1.33 -9.38
C ARG A 187 4.01 -1.07 -10.84
N VAL A 188 3.12 -1.88 -11.42
CA VAL A 188 2.68 -1.76 -12.81
C VAL A 188 1.86 -0.50 -13.07
N TYR A 189 1.30 0.13 -12.03
CA TYR A 189 0.48 1.32 -12.18
C TYR A 189 1.33 2.55 -12.47
N SER A 190 0.74 3.50 -13.20
CA SER A 190 1.39 4.73 -13.63
C SER A 190 1.85 5.61 -12.46
N LYS A 191 1.13 5.52 -11.33
CA LYS A 191 1.42 6.18 -10.06
C LYS A 191 1.67 5.13 -8.96
N PRO A 192 2.94 4.89 -8.57
CA PRO A 192 3.27 3.84 -7.61
C PRO A 192 2.97 4.24 -6.16
N ASN A 193 2.93 3.23 -5.29
CA ASN A 193 2.77 3.38 -3.85
C ASN A 193 4.14 3.57 -3.16
N TYR A 194 4.17 4.33 -2.07
CA TYR A 194 5.37 4.59 -1.27
C TYR A 194 5.21 4.05 0.16
N ASN A 195 6.24 3.39 0.68
CA ASN A 195 6.35 3.06 2.11
C ASN A 195 7.28 4.10 2.76
N LEU A 196 6.75 4.91 3.68
CA LEU A 196 7.56 5.87 4.42
C LEU A 196 7.95 5.29 5.77
N LYS A 197 9.26 5.17 6.01
CA LYS A 197 9.84 4.66 7.26
C LYS A 197 10.63 5.76 7.97
N ILE A 198 10.26 6.03 9.21
CA ILE A 198 10.95 6.94 10.11
C ILE A 198 12.08 6.16 10.80
N ARG A 199 13.32 6.61 10.60
CA ARG A 199 14.54 5.95 11.09
C ARG A 199 15.01 6.57 12.41
N GLY A 200 16.00 5.95 13.05
CA GLY A 200 16.63 6.46 14.28
C GLY A 200 15.80 6.27 15.54
N GLY A 201 14.84 5.33 15.54
CA GLY A 201 13.92 5.11 16.66
C GLY A 201 12.91 6.24 16.86
N MET A 202 12.86 7.21 15.95
CA MET A 202 11.93 8.33 16.00
C MET A 202 10.55 7.90 15.49
N GLU A 203 9.51 8.57 16.00
CA GLU A 203 8.14 8.38 15.55
C GLU A 203 7.59 9.69 15.01
N LEU A 204 6.78 9.61 13.97
CA LEU A 204 5.99 10.72 13.50
C LEU A 204 4.55 10.52 13.98
N PHE A 205 4.13 11.31 14.98
CA PHE A 205 2.77 11.30 15.53
C PHE A 205 2.27 9.87 15.89
N GLY A 206 3.13 9.10 16.57
CA GLY A 206 2.85 7.75 17.06
C GLY A 206 3.04 6.62 16.05
N ARG A 207 3.70 6.87 14.90
CA ARG A 207 4.03 5.84 13.91
C ARG A 207 5.48 5.94 13.44
N ARG A 208 6.11 4.78 13.27
CA ARG A 208 7.43 4.66 12.60
C ARG A 208 7.31 4.33 11.12
N GLN A 209 6.15 3.86 10.68
CA GLN A 209 5.92 3.49 9.30
C GLN A 209 4.46 3.76 8.93
N PHE A 210 4.24 4.21 7.70
CA PHE A 210 2.93 4.34 7.06
C PHE A 210 3.11 4.24 5.53
N LYS A 211 2.01 4.09 4.79
CA LYS A 211 2.04 4.08 3.32
C LYS A 211 1.42 5.35 2.77
N LEU A 212 1.94 5.80 1.63
CA LEU A 212 1.35 6.83 0.78
C LEU A 212 1.00 6.16 -0.54
N ARG A 213 -0.29 5.93 -0.77
CA ARG A 213 -0.77 5.12 -1.88
C ARG A 213 -1.35 5.99 -2.99
N GLY A 214 -1.04 5.63 -4.23
CA GLY A 214 -1.68 6.20 -5.41
C GLY A 214 -3.09 5.69 -5.63
N ASP A 215 -3.46 4.55 -5.01
CA ASP A 215 -4.75 3.86 -5.11
C ASP A 215 -5.29 3.85 -6.55
N ALA A 216 -4.44 3.46 -7.50
CA ALA A 216 -4.73 3.60 -8.93
C ALA A 216 -5.99 2.84 -9.38
N ALA A 217 -6.34 1.73 -8.72
CA ALA A 217 -7.55 0.97 -9.00
C ALA A 217 -8.84 1.63 -8.44
N ASP A 218 -8.71 2.61 -7.56
CA ASP A 218 -9.82 3.37 -6.98
C ASP A 218 -9.99 4.73 -7.67
N PRO A 219 -10.96 4.87 -8.60
CA PRO A 219 -11.24 6.16 -9.24
C PRO A 219 -11.68 7.26 -8.28
N SER A 220 -12.17 6.91 -7.09
CA SER A 220 -12.75 7.84 -6.12
C SER A 220 -11.75 8.41 -5.10
N PHE A 221 -10.62 7.74 -4.88
CA PHE A 221 -9.73 7.89 -3.72
C PHE A 221 -10.43 7.68 -2.36
N MET A 222 -11.61 7.07 -2.29
CA MET A 222 -12.41 6.98 -1.06
C MET A 222 -12.58 5.58 -0.51
N ARG A 223 -12.37 4.50 -1.28
CA ARG A 223 -12.67 3.13 -0.81
C ARG A 223 -11.89 2.78 0.44
N THR A 224 -10.57 2.95 0.40
CA THR A 224 -9.68 2.72 1.55
C THR A 224 -10.08 3.55 2.77
N LYS A 225 -10.44 4.83 2.57
CA LYS A 225 -10.88 5.74 3.64
C LYS A 225 -12.21 5.30 4.25
N LEU A 226 -13.22 5.07 3.42
CA LEU A 226 -14.55 4.64 3.84
C LEU A 226 -14.51 3.31 4.58
N MET A 227 -13.75 2.34 4.06
CA MET A 227 -13.63 1.03 4.67
C MET A 227 -12.87 1.05 6.00
N SER A 228 -11.87 1.91 6.15
CA SER A 228 -11.21 2.15 7.43
C SER A 228 -12.16 2.82 8.43
N ASP A 229 -12.91 3.82 7.98
CA ASP A 229 -13.86 4.55 8.82
C ASP A 229 -15.01 3.67 9.30
N ILE A 230 -15.61 2.86 8.41
CA ILE A 230 -16.68 1.91 8.75
C ILE A 230 -16.23 0.97 9.87
N ARG A 231 -15.02 0.42 9.79
CA ARG A 231 -14.45 -0.44 10.83
C ARG A 231 -14.27 0.31 12.15
N ASN A 232 -13.73 1.53 12.11
CA ASN A 232 -13.57 2.37 13.29
C ASN A 232 -14.92 2.73 13.94
N ARG A 233 -15.95 2.99 13.13
CA ARG A 233 -17.32 3.27 13.60
C ARG A 233 -17.96 2.06 14.27
N LEU A 234 -17.68 0.86 13.79
CA LEU A 234 -18.12 -0.40 14.39
C LEU A 234 -17.29 -0.80 15.63
N GLY A 235 -16.25 -0.03 15.96
CA GLY A 235 -15.36 -0.29 17.09
C GLY A 235 -14.40 -1.46 16.86
N LEU A 236 -14.18 -1.85 15.60
CA LEU A 236 -13.25 -2.91 15.24
C LEU A 236 -11.80 -2.45 15.41
N LYS A 237 -10.92 -3.40 15.72
CA LYS A 237 -9.47 -3.18 15.66
C LYS A 237 -9.06 -3.13 14.20
N SER A 238 -8.77 -1.95 13.68
CA SER A 238 -8.45 -1.76 12.27
C SER A 238 -7.45 -0.63 12.03
N LEU A 239 -6.97 -0.54 10.79
CA LEU A 239 -6.13 0.54 10.31
C LEU A 239 -6.95 1.81 10.10
N SER A 240 -6.25 2.93 10.11
CA SER A 240 -6.81 4.24 9.73
C SER A 240 -6.27 4.66 8.37
N ALA A 241 -7.05 5.46 7.66
CA ALA A 241 -6.62 6.09 6.42
C ALA A 241 -7.01 7.57 6.42
N ASN A 242 -6.24 8.37 5.71
CA ASN A 242 -6.52 9.77 5.41
C ASN A 242 -5.78 10.15 4.11
N TYR A 243 -5.52 11.43 3.88
CA TYR A 243 -4.90 11.92 2.66
C TYR A 243 -3.62 12.71 2.95
N ALA A 244 -2.73 12.78 1.96
CA ALA A 244 -1.54 13.62 2.00
C ALA A 244 -1.16 14.09 0.59
N PHE A 245 -0.61 15.29 0.49
CA PHE A 245 0.18 15.68 -0.68
C PHE A 245 1.62 15.26 -0.51
N LEU A 246 2.22 14.71 -1.56
CA LEU A 246 3.60 14.29 -1.55
C LEU A 246 4.43 15.14 -2.52
N TYR A 247 5.60 15.58 -2.06
CA TYR A 247 6.66 16.17 -2.86
C TYR A 247 7.94 15.37 -2.64
N ILE A 248 8.65 15.04 -3.72
CA ILE A 248 10.00 14.45 -3.66
C ILE A 248 10.92 15.36 -4.47
N ASN A 249 11.96 15.92 -3.84
CA ASN A 249 12.88 16.89 -4.47
C ASN A 249 12.15 18.04 -5.17
N ASP A 250 11.17 18.62 -4.47
CA ASP A 250 10.26 19.68 -4.94
C ASP A 250 9.36 19.32 -6.13
N GLU A 251 9.46 18.10 -6.67
CA GLU A 251 8.54 17.58 -7.66
C GLU A 251 7.24 17.09 -7.00
N PHE A 252 6.10 17.57 -7.50
CA PHE A 252 4.79 17.23 -6.94
C PHE A 252 4.34 15.83 -7.38
N MET A 253 4.26 14.91 -6.42
CA MET A 253 3.84 13.52 -6.62
C MET A 253 2.31 13.33 -6.54
N GLY A 254 1.55 14.40 -6.35
CA GLY A 254 0.09 14.35 -6.31
C GLY A 254 -0.52 14.05 -4.94
N LEU A 255 -1.84 13.80 -4.95
CA LEU A 255 -2.62 13.32 -3.81
C LEU A 255 -2.35 11.84 -3.55
N GLN A 256 -2.09 11.49 -2.30
CA GLN A 256 -1.85 10.12 -1.86
C GLN A 256 -2.87 9.78 -0.76
N VAL A 257 -3.32 8.53 -0.74
CA VAL A 257 -4.04 7.97 0.40
C VAL A 257 -2.99 7.57 1.44
N LEU A 258 -2.98 8.29 2.56
CA LEU A 258 -2.14 7.99 3.72
C LEU A 258 -2.79 6.83 4.49
N THR A 259 -2.11 5.69 4.61
CA THR A 259 -2.64 4.53 5.34
C THR A 259 -1.73 4.09 6.47
N ASP A 260 -2.36 3.67 7.57
CA ASP A 260 -1.69 2.99 8.68
C ASP A 260 -1.21 1.60 8.23
N ILE A 261 -0.42 0.94 9.06
CA ILE A 261 0.07 -0.42 8.80
C ILE A 261 0.19 -1.20 10.10
N TYR A 262 -0.17 -2.48 10.08
CA TYR A 262 0.09 -3.37 11.20
C TYR A 262 1.59 -3.64 11.29
N LYS A 263 2.22 -2.98 12.24
CA LYS A 263 3.63 -3.15 12.63
C LYS A 263 3.74 -3.07 14.15
N GLU A 264 4.92 -3.35 14.67
CA GLU A 264 5.21 -3.26 16.10
C GLU A 264 4.65 -1.99 16.77
N THR A 265 4.82 -0.81 16.17
CA THR A 265 4.31 0.45 16.75
C THR A 265 2.78 0.53 16.80
N TRP A 266 2.09 -0.10 15.85
CA TRP A 266 0.64 -0.19 15.90
C TRP A 266 0.20 -1.10 17.05
N ILE A 267 0.89 -2.22 17.25
CA ILE A 267 0.64 -3.15 18.35
C ILE A 267 0.93 -2.50 19.71
N GLU A 268 2.05 -1.77 19.85
CA GLU A 268 2.37 -1.00 21.05
C GLU A 268 1.26 0.03 21.34
N TYR A 269 0.79 0.74 20.33
CA TYR A 269 -0.25 1.75 20.49
C TYR A 269 -1.61 1.16 20.89
N VAL A 270 -2.02 0.06 20.26
CA VAL A 270 -3.38 -0.49 20.42
C VAL A 270 -3.50 -1.46 21.59
N TYR A 271 -2.43 -2.21 21.88
CA TYR A 271 -2.41 -3.26 22.90
C TYR A 271 -1.42 -2.98 24.05
N GLY A 272 -0.51 -2.02 23.90
CA GLY A 272 0.53 -1.77 24.89
C GLY A 272 1.66 -2.80 24.89
N GLU A 273 1.72 -3.70 23.90
CA GLU A 273 2.80 -4.69 23.76
C GLU A 273 3.94 -4.11 22.93
N LYS A 274 5.12 -3.99 23.55
CA LYS A 274 6.36 -3.56 22.87
C LYS A 274 7.12 -4.77 22.32
N ASN A 275 7.84 -4.59 21.22
CA ASN A 275 8.68 -5.64 20.61
C ASN A 275 7.92 -6.95 20.36
N THR A 276 6.67 -6.85 19.92
CA THR A 276 5.83 -8.02 19.68
C THR A 276 6.51 -8.99 18.70
N THR A 277 6.41 -10.28 18.97
CA THR A 277 6.96 -11.33 18.08
C THR A 277 5.86 -12.17 17.46
N ASN A 278 4.59 -11.88 17.74
CA ASN A 278 3.46 -12.72 17.35
C ASN A 278 2.50 -11.99 16.40
N LEU A 279 3.03 -11.18 15.49
CA LEU A 279 2.29 -10.53 14.42
C LEU A 279 2.69 -11.19 13.10
N PHE A 280 1.73 -11.84 12.45
CA PHE A 280 1.95 -12.55 11.20
C PHE A 280 1.02 -12.02 10.13
N LYS A 281 1.58 -11.73 8.96
CA LYS A 281 0.83 -11.37 7.76
C LYS A 281 0.53 -12.61 6.95
N SER A 282 -0.67 -12.69 6.40
CA SER A 282 -1.06 -13.73 5.46
C SER A 282 -0.75 -13.32 4.03
N ASN A 283 -0.06 -14.21 3.32
CA ASN A 283 0.12 -14.18 1.88
C ASN A 283 -0.72 -15.29 1.21
N THR A 284 -0.89 -16.43 1.87
CA THR A 284 -1.76 -17.54 1.41
C THR A 284 -2.38 -18.33 2.58
N GLY A 285 -2.34 -17.79 3.79
CA GLY A 285 -2.88 -18.41 4.99
C GLY A 285 -4.41 -18.47 4.98
N ASP A 286 -4.99 -19.58 5.42
CA ASP A 286 -6.45 -19.81 5.47
C ASP A 286 -6.93 -20.24 6.88
N LEU A 287 -6.16 -19.86 7.91
CA LEU A 287 -6.29 -20.30 9.30
C LEU A 287 -6.17 -21.83 9.53
N THR A 288 -5.58 -22.58 8.58
CA THR A 288 -5.28 -24.00 8.77
C THR A 288 -3.78 -24.29 8.87
N ILE A 289 -3.42 -25.40 9.52
CA ILE A 289 -2.02 -25.83 9.67
C ILE A 289 -1.39 -26.23 8.33
N THR A 290 -2.19 -26.64 7.36
CA THR A 290 -1.70 -27.00 6.02
C THR A 290 -1.11 -25.80 5.27
N ASN A 291 -1.51 -24.58 5.63
CA ASN A 291 -1.00 -23.34 5.05
C ASN A 291 -0.17 -22.52 6.05
N LEU A 292 0.55 -23.19 6.97
CA LEU A 292 1.48 -22.53 7.91
C LEU A 292 2.50 -21.64 7.19
N ASN A 293 3.04 -22.09 6.06
CA ASN A 293 4.03 -21.34 5.28
C ASN A 293 3.44 -20.15 4.52
N GLY A 294 2.11 -19.99 4.53
CA GLY A 294 1.42 -18.84 3.98
C GLY A 294 1.45 -17.61 4.90
N TYR A 295 2.07 -17.72 6.08
CA TYR A 295 2.21 -16.63 7.04
C TYR A 295 3.67 -16.18 7.18
N GLU A 296 3.88 -14.87 7.11
CA GLU A 296 5.18 -14.22 7.34
C GLU A 296 5.15 -13.45 8.65
N ASN A 297 6.20 -13.56 9.48
CA ASN A 297 6.30 -12.77 10.70
C ASN A 297 6.78 -11.35 10.38
N GLU A 298 6.04 -10.36 10.86
CA GLU A 298 6.29 -8.96 10.52
C GLU A 298 7.50 -8.33 11.22
N ASN A 299 8.01 -8.98 12.27
CA ASN A 299 8.99 -8.41 13.19
C ASN A 299 10.34 -9.16 13.22
N LYS A 300 10.52 -10.28 12.48
CA LYS A 300 11.78 -11.05 12.45
C LYS A 300 11.94 -11.90 11.17
N ASP A 301 13.19 -12.21 10.81
CA ASP A 301 13.53 -13.44 10.08
C ASP A 301 13.15 -14.63 10.96
N THR A 302 12.06 -15.33 10.61
CA THR A 302 11.46 -16.38 11.45
C THR A 302 12.44 -17.52 11.73
N THR A 303 12.70 -17.81 13.00
CA THR A 303 13.25 -19.11 13.41
C THR A 303 12.11 -20.12 13.63
N ALA A 304 12.42 -21.42 13.62
CA ALA A 304 11.43 -22.46 13.91
C ALA A 304 10.80 -22.33 15.31
N ASP A 305 11.48 -21.70 16.27
CA ASP A 305 10.92 -21.41 17.59
C ASP A 305 9.92 -20.25 17.55
N ASP A 306 10.06 -19.29 16.61
CA ASP A 306 9.17 -18.13 16.48
C ASP A 306 7.79 -18.48 15.90
N THR A 307 7.61 -19.66 15.27
CA THR A 307 6.33 -20.09 14.67
C THR A 307 5.60 -21.15 15.48
N LYS A 308 6.10 -21.54 16.65
CA LYS A 308 5.50 -22.60 17.48
C LYS A 308 4.08 -22.25 17.94
N ASP A 309 3.88 -21.02 18.42
CA ASP A 309 2.58 -20.55 18.89
C ASP A 309 1.56 -20.48 17.74
N LEU A 310 2.01 -20.02 16.57
CA LEU A 310 1.21 -20.01 15.34
C LEU A 310 0.84 -21.44 14.92
N SER A 311 1.80 -22.37 14.91
CA SER A 311 1.58 -23.77 14.53
C SER A 311 0.56 -24.45 15.43
N GLN A 312 0.63 -24.20 16.74
CA GLN A 312 -0.35 -24.72 17.69
C GLN A 312 -1.74 -24.12 17.44
N PHE A 313 -1.83 -22.80 17.29
CA PHE A 313 -3.08 -22.11 16.97
C PHE A 313 -3.73 -22.65 15.70
N LEU A 314 -2.97 -22.75 14.60
CA LEU A 314 -3.48 -23.28 13.34
C LEU A 314 -3.86 -24.75 13.43
N THR A 315 -3.18 -25.54 14.26
CA THR A 315 -3.58 -26.93 14.54
C THR A 315 -4.92 -26.99 15.26
N ASP A 316 -5.12 -26.13 16.27
CA ASP A 316 -6.39 -26.06 17.01
C ASP A 316 -7.52 -25.58 16.10
N MET A 317 -7.28 -24.55 15.26
CA MET A 317 -8.23 -24.08 14.25
C MET A 317 -8.56 -25.15 13.20
N THR A 318 -7.59 -25.96 12.78
CA THR A 318 -7.81 -27.06 11.82
C THR A 318 -8.71 -28.14 12.41
N ASN A 319 -8.49 -28.48 13.68
CA ASN A 319 -9.22 -29.51 14.41
C ASN A 319 -10.62 -29.05 14.87
N ALA A 320 -10.87 -27.75 14.91
CA ALA A 320 -12.16 -27.19 15.27
C ALA A 320 -13.28 -27.67 14.34
N GLU A 321 -14.41 -28.02 14.93
CA GLU A 321 -15.64 -28.37 14.23
C GLU A 321 -16.65 -27.21 14.27
N THR A 322 -16.61 -26.40 15.32
CA THR A 322 -17.51 -25.26 15.55
C THR A 322 -16.78 -24.06 16.14
N ALA A 323 -17.44 -22.90 16.14
CA ALA A 323 -16.93 -21.69 16.79
C ALA A 323 -16.58 -21.89 18.28
N THR A 324 -17.36 -22.71 18.99
CA THR A 324 -17.18 -22.97 20.43
C THR A 324 -15.82 -23.58 20.74
N ASP A 325 -15.26 -24.37 19.82
CA ASP A 325 -13.99 -25.07 20.02
C ASP A 325 -12.80 -24.09 20.10
N VAL A 326 -12.94 -22.92 19.47
CA VAL A 326 -11.86 -21.92 19.34
C VAL A 326 -12.13 -20.63 20.10
N GLU A 327 -13.28 -20.49 20.78
CA GLU A 327 -13.66 -19.26 21.49
C GLU A 327 -12.62 -18.84 22.54
N SER A 328 -11.93 -19.81 23.16
CA SER A 328 -10.89 -19.56 24.15
C SER A 328 -9.55 -19.08 23.55
N ILE A 329 -9.33 -19.26 22.25
CA ILE A 329 -8.06 -18.97 21.56
C ILE A 329 -8.18 -17.98 20.42
N PHE A 330 -9.39 -17.61 19.98
CA PHE A 330 -9.62 -16.75 18.83
C PHE A 330 -10.71 -15.69 19.08
N GLU A 331 -10.49 -14.47 18.60
CA GLU A 331 -11.46 -13.37 18.68
C GLU A 331 -12.57 -13.52 17.63
N LEU A 332 -13.53 -14.39 17.94
CA LEU A 332 -14.64 -14.72 17.05
C LEU A 332 -15.51 -13.51 16.69
N GLU A 333 -15.74 -12.56 17.61
CA GLU A 333 -16.56 -11.37 17.30
C GLU A 333 -15.88 -10.48 16.25
N GLN A 334 -14.57 -10.21 16.40
CA GLN A 334 -13.80 -9.46 15.41
C GLN A 334 -13.84 -10.20 14.06
N PHE A 335 -13.57 -11.51 14.05
CA PHE A 335 -13.56 -12.30 12.82
C PHE A 335 -14.92 -12.29 12.10
N ASN A 336 -16.03 -12.55 12.82
CA ASN A 336 -17.35 -12.56 12.22
C ASN A 336 -17.75 -11.19 11.65
N LYS A 337 -17.39 -10.09 12.33
CA LYS A 337 -17.65 -8.73 11.83
C LYS A 337 -16.82 -8.41 10.59
N GLU A 338 -15.57 -8.84 10.54
CA GLU A 338 -14.71 -8.65 9.36
C GLU A 338 -15.21 -9.46 8.15
N ILE A 339 -15.60 -10.73 8.33
CA ILE A 339 -16.19 -11.53 7.24
C ILE A 339 -17.54 -10.97 6.79
N ALA A 340 -18.37 -10.50 7.72
CA ALA A 340 -19.61 -9.82 7.37
C ALA A 340 -19.37 -8.53 6.59
N LEU A 341 -18.34 -7.75 6.93
CA LEU A 341 -17.95 -6.56 6.16
C LEU A 341 -17.47 -6.94 4.76
N GLU A 342 -16.57 -7.92 4.64
CA GLU A 342 -16.08 -8.43 3.35
C GLU A 342 -17.24 -8.86 2.45
N TYR A 343 -18.22 -9.56 3.00
CA TYR A 343 -19.45 -9.91 2.30
C TYR A 343 -20.30 -8.69 1.92
N ILE A 344 -20.60 -7.80 2.87
CA ILE A 344 -21.48 -6.65 2.64
C ILE A 344 -20.86 -5.73 1.58
N THR A 345 -19.54 -5.55 1.57
CA THR A 345 -18.85 -4.64 0.65
C THR A 345 -18.37 -5.32 -0.63
N ILE A 346 -18.57 -6.63 -0.77
CA ILE A 346 -18.05 -7.43 -1.91
C ILE A 346 -16.53 -7.24 -2.02
N GLY A 347 -15.82 -7.41 -0.90
CA GLY A 347 -14.36 -7.41 -0.88
C GLY A 347 -13.83 -8.64 -1.61
N THR A 348 -12.98 -8.46 -2.62
CA THR A 348 -12.57 -9.53 -3.55
C THR A 348 -11.16 -10.08 -3.31
N ASP A 349 -10.35 -9.43 -2.48
CA ASP A 349 -8.93 -9.77 -2.26
C ASP A 349 -8.59 -9.95 -0.77
N HIS A 350 -9.48 -10.58 0.01
CA HIS A 350 -9.34 -10.73 1.47
C HIS A 350 -9.39 -12.20 1.89
N PHE A 351 -10.17 -12.54 2.93
CA PHE A 351 -10.15 -13.85 3.55
C PHE A 351 -10.60 -14.97 2.61
N MET A 352 -11.58 -14.71 1.74
CA MET A 352 -12.09 -15.71 0.79
C MET A 352 -11.04 -16.23 -0.19
N VAL A 353 -9.95 -15.49 -0.38
CA VAL A 353 -8.79 -15.87 -1.21
C VAL A 353 -7.49 -15.95 -0.40
N SER A 354 -7.59 -16.02 0.93
CA SER A 354 -6.45 -16.19 1.85
C SER A 354 -5.43 -15.04 1.84
N HIS A 355 -5.86 -13.82 1.52
CA HIS A 355 -4.99 -12.67 1.26
C HIS A 355 -5.37 -11.42 2.07
N ASN A 356 -4.48 -10.42 2.11
CA ASN A 356 -4.65 -9.10 2.75
C ASN A 356 -5.17 -9.08 4.20
N TYR A 357 -4.64 -9.97 5.05
CA TYR A 357 -4.90 -9.91 6.49
C TYR A 357 -3.69 -10.28 7.33
N TYR A 358 -3.76 -9.95 8.61
CA TYR A 358 -2.80 -10.32 9.64
C TYR A 358 -3.52 -11.11 10.73
N ILE A 359 -2.76 -11.94 11.42
CA ILE A 359 -3.14 -12.52 12.69
C ILE A 359 -2.14 -12.11 13.77
N TYR A 360 -2.67 -11.82 14.94
CA TYR A 360 -1.87 -11.37 16.07
C TYR A 360 -2.29 -12.08 17.36
N LYS A 361 -1.32 -12.59 18.12
CA LYS A 361 -1.58 -13.18 19.44
C LYS A 361 -1.52 -12.12 20.53
N GLN A 362 -2.67 -11.81 21.13
CA GLN A 362 -2.78 -10.82 22.19
C GLN A 362 -2.23 -11.39 23.51
N PRO A 363 -1.21 -10.78 24.14
CA PRO A 363 -0.66 -11.28 25.41
C PRO A 363 -1.62 -11.08 26.58
N GLN A 364 -2.58 -10.16 26.49
CA GLN A 364 -3.49 -9.81 27.59
C GLN A 364 -4.50 -10.91 27.89
N ASN A 365 -4.99 -11.60 26.86
CA ASN A 365 -6.00 -12.65 26.98
C ASN A 365 -5.59 -13.98 26.33
N GLY A 366 -4.44 -14.03 25.66
CA GLY A 366 -3.91 -15.22 24.99
C GLY A 366 -4.59 -15.56 23.66
N LYS A 367 -5.56 -14.76 23.20
CA LYS A 367 -6.33 -15.00 21.98
C LYS A 367 -5.66 -14.41 20.74
N TRP A 368 -5.82 -15.09 19.62
CA TRP A 368 -5.49 -14.59 18.31
C TRP A 368 -6.61 -13.70 17.76
N ILE A 369 -6.25 -12.64 17.06
CA ILE A 369 -7.19 -11.71 16.41
C ILE A 369 -6.89 -11.61 14.92
N TYR A 370 -7.95 -11.59 14.10
CA TYR A 370 -7.90 -11.35 12.66
C TYR A 370 -7.96 -9.84 12.36
N LEU A 371 -7.08 -9.36 11.49
CA LEU A 371 -6.87 -7.94 11.19
C LEU A 371 -6.73 -7.73 9.67
N SER A 372 -7.79 -7.28 9.00
CA SER A 372 -7.81 -7.04 7.54
C SER A 372 -7.10 -5.74 7.15
N HIS A 373 -6.60 -5.65 5.92
CA HIS A 373 -6.06 -4.43 5.31
C HIS A 373 -6.29 -4.41 3.79
N ASP A 374 -5.86 -3.33 3.11
CA ASP A 374 -5.91 -3.19 1.63
C ASP A 374 -7.31 -3.20 1.00
N PHE A 375 -8.05 -2.10 1.18
CA PHE A 375 -9.48 -2.02 0.83
C PHE A 375 -9.77 -1.26 -0.48
N ASP A 376 -8.79 -1.10 -1.37
CA ASP A 376 -8.95 -0.35 -2.63
C ASP A 376 -9.82 -1.09 -3.67
N LEU A 377 -9.97 -2.40 -3.50
CA LEU A 377 -10.85 -3.28 -4.30
C LEU A 377 -12.19 -3.59 -3.63
N ASP A 378 -12.49 -2.99 -2.48
CA ASP A 378 -13.80 -3.09 -1.83
C ASP A 378 -14.83 -2.19 -2.51
N LEU A 379 -16.12 -2.42 -2.22
CA LEU A 379 -17.23 -1.64 -2.76
C LEU A 379 -17.23 -1.73 -4.29
N ASP A 380 -17.45 -2.93 -4.83
CA ASP A 380 -17.46 -3.30 -6.26
C ASP A 380 -18.15 -2.26 -7.17
N THR A 381 -17.40 -1.22 -7.54
CA THR A 381 -17.91 0.03 -8.14
C THR A 381 -17.08 0.44 -9.33
N TYR A 382 -17.67 1.30 -10.16
CA TYR A 382 -17.09 1.77 -11.42
C TYR A 382 -16.79 0.63 -12.41
N THR A 383 -17.59 -0.44 -12.30
CA THR A 383 -17.66 -1.60 -13.18
C THR A 383 -18.98 -1.58 -13.97
N ASP A 384 -19.02 -2.29 -15.09
CA ASP A 384 -20.21 -2.41 -15.95
C ASP A 384 -21.28 -3.31 -15.33
N GLU A 385 -20.88 -4.27 -14.48
CA GLU A 385 -21.76 -5.25 -13.83
C GLU A 385 -21.47 -5.36 -12.33
N PRO A 386 -21.91 -4.38 -11.50
CA PRO A 386 -21.68 -4.43 -10.06
C PRO A 386 -22.43 -5.60 -9.41
N ASN A 387 -21.74 -6.41 -8.61
CA ASN A 387 -22.28 -7.63 -8.02
C ASN A 387 -23.04 -7.37 -6.70
N TYR A 388 -23.93 -6.38 -6.69
CA TYR A 388 -24.65 -5.94 -5.49
C TYR A 388 -25.63 -6.99 -4.94
N SER A 389 -26.04 -7.97 -5.74
CA SER A 389 -27.02 -9.02 -5.38
C SER A 389 -26.40 -10.36 -4.99
N LEU A 390 -25.10 -10.41 -4.69
CA LEU A 390 -24.44 -11.65 -4.27
C LEU A 390 -24.95 -12.11 -2.89
N THR A 391 -25.44 -13.34 -2.79
CA THR A 391 -25.83 -13.97 -1.52
C THR A 391 -24.59 -14.37 -0.71
N PHE A 392 -24.74 -14.62 0.59
CA PHE A 392 -23.61 -15.06 1.40
C PHE A 392 -23.13 -16.47 0.99
N ASP A 393 -24.05 -17.34 0.62
CA ASP A 393 -23.73 -18.71 0.17
C ASP A 393 -22.92 -18.69 -1.13
N ASP A 394 -23.25 -17.79 -2.06
CA ASP A 394 -22.50 -17.63 -3.32
C ASP A 394 -21.15 -16.92 -3.10
N PHE A 395 -21.06 -16.05 -2.09
CA PHE A 395 -19.84 -15.35 -1.72
C PHE A 395 -18.84 -16.26 -0.98
N ASN A 396 -19.32 -17.14 -0.12
CA ASN A 396 -18.48 -17.94 0.75
C ASN A 396 -17.84 -19.12 0.01
N THR A 397 -16.53 -19.05 -0.20
CA THR A 397 -15.71 -20.13 -0.75
C THR A 397 -14.87 -20.85 0.31
N SER A 398 -14.94 -20.43 1.59
CA SER A 398 -14.05 -20.88 2.65
C SER A 398 -14.70 -21.92 3.57
N ASN A 399 -14.05 -23.09 3.68
CA ASN A 399 -14.43 -24.10 4.66
C ASN A 399 -14.31 -23.61 6.11
N MET A 400 -13.37 -22.70 6.39
CA MET A 400 -13.18 -22.14 7.73
C MET A 400 -14.37 -21.25 8.12
N VAL A 401 -14.85 -20.42 7.20
CA VAL A 401 -16.08 -19.63 7.39
C VAL A 401 -17.28 -20.55 7.62
N THR A 402 -17.41 -21.62 6.83
CA THR A 402 -18.50 -22.58 7.03
C THR A 402 -18.48 -23.20 8.44
N LYS A 403 -17.30 -23.60 8.94
CA LYS A 403 -17.16 -24.16 10.29
C LYS A 403 -17.43 -23.14 11.40
N LEU A 404 -16.85 -21.95 11.32
CA LEU A 404 -16.85 -20.98 12.42
C LEU A 404 -18.06 -20.05 12.42
N ILE A 405 -18.66 -19.79 11.27
CA ILE A 405 -19.72 -18.79 11.11
C ILE A 405 -21.04 -19.48 10.80
N LEU A 406 -21.08 -20.31 9.74
CA LEU A 406 -22.34 -20.96 9.33
C LEU A 406 -22.84 -22.01 10.32
N SER A 407 -22.01 -22.47 11.26
CA SER A 407 -22.48 -23.29 12.40
C SER A 407 -23.35 -22.52 13.39
N ASN A 408 -23.36 -21.17 13.34
CA ASN A 408 -24.22 -20.29 14.13
C ASN A 408 -24.77 -19.15 13.27
N GLU A 409 -25.60 -19.51 12.29
CA GLU A 409 -26.17 -18.57 11.31
C GLU A 409 -26.96 -17.42 11.97
N GLU A 410 -27.71 -17.69 13.04
CA GLU A 410 -28.49 -16.66 13.76
C GLU A 410 -27.60 -15.54 14.31
N TYR A 411 -26.43 -15.89 14.86
CA TYR A 411 -25.47 -14.91 15.34
C TYR A 411 -24.86 -14.09 14.21
N PHE A 412 -24.54 -14.73 13.08
CA PHE A 412 -24.01 -14.04 11.92
C PHE A 412 -25.03 -13.08 11.30
N GLN A 413 -26.29 -13.49 11.17
CA GLN A 413 -27.39 -12.62 10.73
C GLN A 413 -27.56 -11.41 11.67
N LYS A 414 -27.38 -11.59 12.99
CA LYS A 414 -27.38 -10.47 13.95
C LYS A 414 -26.23 -9.49 13.69
N ILE A 415 -25.04 -9.98 13.37
CA ILE A 415 -23.88 -9.15 13.01
C ILE A 415 -24.13 -8.38 11.72
N ILE A 416 -24.68 -9.01 10.69
CA ILE A 416 -25.06 -8.32 9.44
C ILE A 416 -26.05 -7.18 9.73
N LYS A 417 -27.09 -7.46 10.53
CA LYS A 417 -28.07 -6.45 10.93
C LYS A 417 -27.42 -5.28 11.66
N GLU A 418 -26.53 -5.56 12.61
CA GLU A 418 -25.77 -4.53 13.33
C GLU A 418 -24.96 -3.65 12.38
N ILE A 419 -24.25 -4.24 11.41
CA ILE A 419 -23.42 -3.50 10.46
C ILE A 419 -24.28 -2.60 9.57
N ILE A 420 -25.38 -3.13 9.04
CA ILE A 420 -26.31 -2.39 8.16
C ILE A 420 -26.97 -1.23 8.91
N GLU A 421 -27.37 -1.43 10.17
CA GLU A 421 -28.00 -0.38 10.97
C GLU A 421 -27.00 0.71 11.37
N LYS A 422 -25.80 0.32 11.82
CA LYS A 422 -24.85 1.25 12.45
C LYS A 422 -23.93 1.92 11.45
N ALA A 423 -23.49 1.24 10.39
CA ALA A 423 -22.39 1.70 9.55
C ALA A 423 -22.71 1.67 8.05
N PHE A 424 -23.23 0.57 7.50
CA PHE A 424 -23.51 0.44 6.07
C PHE A 424 -24.96 0.86 5.73
N ASN A 425 -25.35 2.07 6.15
CA ASN A 425 -26.67 2.65 5.91
C ASN A 425 -26.52 3.89 5.02
N PRO A 426 -27.30 4.07 3.95
CA PRO A 426 -27.29 5.29 3.14
C PRO A 426 -27.42 6.60 3.93
N SER A 427 -28.27 6.63 4.97
CA SER A 427 -28.42 7.81 5.85
C SER A 427 -27.17 8.15 6.65
N VAL A 428 -26.26 7.18 6.82
CA VAL A 428 -24.98 7.30 7.53
C VAL A 428 -23.84 7.55 6.54
N LEU A 429 -23.76 6.75 5.48
CA LEU A 429 -22.65 6.79 4.53
C LEU A 429 -22.73 7.97 3.55
N PHE A 430 -23.92 8.37 3.09
CA PHE A 430 -24.00 9.43 2.09
C PHE A 430 -23.53 10.79 2.60
N PRO A 431 -23.93 11.26 3.81
CA PRO A 431 -23.36 12.48 4.37
C PRO A 431 -21.84 12.40 4.56
N HIS A 432 -21.32 11.24 4.96
CA HIS A 432 -19.88 11.03 5.15
C HIS A 432 -19.12 11.03 3.81
N ILE A 433 -19.67 10.41 2.77
CA ILE A 433 -19.13 10.46 1.41
C ILE A 433 -19.12 11.90 0.88
N ASP A 434 -20.19 12.66 1.11
CA ASP A 434 -20.28 14.07 0.70
C ASP A 434 -19.26 14.94 1.44
N GLU A 435 -19.05 14.67 2.73
CA GLU A 435 -18.01 15.31 3.54
C GLU A 435 -16.60 15.05 2.97
N ILE A 436 -16.25 13.77 2.73
CA ILE A 436 -14.95 13.40 2.15
C ILE A 436 -14.80 14.01 0.76
N LYS A 437 -15.83 13.93 -0.10
CA LYS A 437 -15.84 14.53 -1.44
C LYS A 437 -15.53 16.01 -1.37
N SER A 438 -16.26 16.75 -0.54
CA SER A 438 -16.04 18.19 -0.34
C SER A 438 -14.63 18.47 0.17
N PHE A 439 -14.12 17.66 1.11
CA PHE A 439 -12.79 17.79 1.68
C PHE A 439 -11.68 17.61 0.64
N ILE A 440 -11.76 16.56 -0.20
CA ILE A 440 -10.69 16.20 -1.13
C ILE A 440 -10.80 16.85 -2.51
N THR A 441 -11.95 17.42 -2.88
CA THR A 441 -12.22 17.97 -4.24
C THR A 441 -11.06 18.83 -4.75
N ARG A 442 -10.65 19.85 -3.99
CA ARG A 442 -9.58 20.79 -4.41
C ARG A 442 -8.22 20.10 -4.60
N TYR A 443 -7.99 19.02 -3.88
CA TYR A 443 -6.73 18.28 -3.90
C TYR A 443 -6.69 17.33 -5.09
N VAL A 444 -7.81 16.66 -5.38
CA VAL A 444 -7.99 15.84 -6.58
C VAL A 444 -7.90 16.70 -7.85
N GLN A 445 -8.48 17.90 -7.87
CA GLN A 445 -8.32 18.83 -8.99
C GLN A 445 -6.85 19.14 -9.30
N LYS A 446 -6.02 19.29 -8.27
CA LYS A 446 -4.58 19.52 -8.45
C LYS A 446 -3.86 18.26 -8.92
N ASP A 447 -4.25 17.09 -8.42
CA ASP A 447 -3.71 15.78 -8.82
C ASP A 447 -4.05 15.44 -10.29
N LYS A 448 -5.24 15.82 -10.76
CA LYS A 448 -5.74 15.54 -12.11
C LYS A 448 -5.43 16.65 -13.12
N LYS A 449 -4.53 17.58 -12.78
CA LYS A 449 -4.07 18.64 -13.67
C LYS A 449 -2.69 18.28 -14.21
N PRO A 450 -2.53 18.03 -15.52
CA PRO A 450 -1.22 17.82 -16.10
C PRO A 450 -0.40 19.12 -16.09
N ASP A 451 0.92 18.98 -16.09
CA ASP A 451 1.86 20.09 -16.27
C ASP A 451 1.89 20.60 -17.72
N GLU A 452 2.80 21.54 -18.00
CA GLU A 452 2.98 22.12 -19.34
C GLU A 452 3.42 21.10 -20.41
N ASN A 453 3.97 19.96 -20.00
CA ASN A 453 4.40 18.86 -20.87
C ASN A 453 3.32 17.78 -21.02
N GLY A 454 2.16 17.93 -20.38
CA GLY A 454 1.09 16.94 -20.37
C GLY A 454 1.26 15.84 -19.31
N GLU A 455 2.19 16.01 -18.37
CA GLU A 455 2.50 14.98 -17.37
C GLU A 455 1.71 15.16 -16.09
N TYR A 456 1.12 14.07 -15.60
CA TYR A 456 0.32 14.09 -14.38
C TYR A 456 1.19 13.94 -13.12
N PRO A 457 0.88 14.63 -12.02
CA PRO A 457 1.55 14.48 -10.73
C PRO A 457 1.70 13.02 -10.30
N GLY A 458 2.93 12.62 -9.98
CA GLY A 458 3.23 11.26 -9.50
C GLY A 458 3.19 10.17 -10.57
N LYS A 459 2.93 10.49 -11.86
CA LYS A 459 3.04 9.55 -12.99
C LYS A 459 4.51 9.24 -13.31
N ILE A 460 5.23 8.65 -12.35
CA ILE A 460 6.66 8.34 -12.50
C ILE A 460 6.89 7.03 -13.26
N ASN A 461 5.91 6.13 -13.32
CA ASN A 461 5.92 4.98 -14.23
C ASN A 461 5.28 5.37 -15.57
N LYS A 462 6.11 5.69 -16.56
CA LYS A 462 5.74 5.99 -17.95
C LYS A 462 5.42 4.75 -18.78
N ASN A 463 5.77 3.58 -18.26
CA ASN A 463 5.70 2.27 -18.89
C ASN A 463 4.57 1.41 -18.29
N SER A 464 3.56 2.07 -17.73
CA SER A 464 2.43 1.37 -17.14
C SER A 464 1.59 0.69 -18.21
N TYR A 465 1.31 -0.61 -18.04
CA TYR A 465 0.32 -1.33 -18.85
C TYR A 465 -1.13 -0.93 -18.56
N TYR A 466 -1.31 -0.08 -17.54
CA TYR A 466 -2.56 0.23 -16.89
C TYR A 466 -2.87 1.73 -16.99
N GLU A 467 -2.62 2.32 -18.17
CA GLU A 467 -2.93 3.73 -18.42
C GLU A 467 -4.42 4.05 -18.27
N GLU A 468 -5.29 3.06 -18.44
CA GLU A 468 -6.73 3.16 -18.22
C GLU A 468 -7.12 3.51 -16.77
N TYR A 469 -6.22 3.29 -15.82
CA TYR A 469 -6.40 3.66 -14.41
C TYR A 469 -6.04 5.13 -14.12
N LEU A 470 -5.70 5.90 -15.16
CA LEU A 470 -5.58 7.36 -15.07
C LEU A 470 -6.95 8.02 -15.28
N PHE A 471 -7.81 7.93 -14.25
CA PHE A 471 -9.15 8.49 -14.31
C PHE A 471 -9.14 10.01 -14.40
N THR A 472 -9.97 10.56 -15.28
CA THR A 472 -10.23 12.01 -15.41
C THR A 472 -10.98 12.55 -14.18
N LEU A 473 -11.03 13.88 -14.03
CA LEU A 473 -11.79 14.51 -12.95
C LEU A 473 -13.30 14.20 -13.03
N LYS A 474 -13.86 14.08 -14.24
CA LYS A 474 -15.25 13.64 -14.43
C LYS A 474 -15.45 12.20 -13.97
N GLN A 475 -14.54 11.30 -14.32
CA GLN A 475 -14.63 9.89 -13.89
C GLN A 475 -14.47 9.74 -12.37
N TRP A 476 -13.60 10.53 -11.74
CA TRP A 476 -13.51 10.60 -10.28
C TRP A 476 -14.87 11.01 -9.67
N ASP A 477 -15.47 12.08 -10.17
CA ASP A 477 -16.76 12.57 -9.67
C ASP A 477 -17.89 11.54 -9.88
N ASP A 478 -17.98 10.97 -11.08
CA ASP A 478 -18.94 9.93 -11.44
C ASP A 478 -18.80 8.67 -10.60
N SER A 479 -17.57 8.28 -10.26
CA SER A 479 -17.30 7.10 -9.45
C SER A 479 -17.82 7.20 -8.02
N ILE A 480 -18.18 8.40 -7.55
CA ILE A 480 -18.73 8.63 -6.22
C ILE A 480 -20.26 8.64 -6.23
N GLU A 481 -20.88 9.09 -7.32
CA GLU A 481 -22.33 9.33 -7.40
C GLU A 481 -23.15 8.07 -7.77
N TYR A 482 -24.45 8.26 -8.02
CA TYR A 482 -25.40 7.15 -8.21
C TYR A 482 -25.35 6.54 -9.63
N ILE A 483 -25.79 7.23 -10.67
CA ILE A 483 -25.77 6.66 -12.04
C ILE A 483 -25.44 7.79 -13.00
N ASN A 484 -24.46 7.59 -13.88
CA ASN A 484 -24.26 8.50 -15.01
C ASN A 484 -25.13 8.06 -16.20
N GLU A 485 -25.89 9.01 -16.77
CA GLU A 485 -26.69 8.81 -17.98
C GLU A 485 -25.81 8.62 -19.23
N GLU A 486 -24.54 9.01 -19.16
CA GLU A 486 -23.51 8.74 -20.17
C GLU A 486 -22.54 7.67 -19.62
N ASP A 487 -22.59 6.46 -20.19
CA ASP A 487 -21.70 5.31 -19.93
C ASP A 487 -21.87 4.53 -18.59
N SER A 488 -23.12 4.28 -18.19
CA SER A 488 -23.65 3.10 -17.43
C SER A 488 -22.93 2.50 -16.20
N LYS A 489 -21.88 3.12 -15.66
CA LYS A 489 -21.14 2.60 -14.49
C LYS A 489 -21.71 3.10 -13.17
N CYS A 490 -21.81 2.19 -12.20
CA CYS A 490 -22.37 2.45 -10.86
C CYS A 490 -21.27 2.94 -9.91
N GLY A 491 -21.40 4.16 -9.36
CA GLY A 491 -20.45 4.73 -8.39
C GLY A 491 -20.69 4.26 -6.95
N LEU A 492 -19.98 4.84 -5.98
CA LEU A 492 -20.06 4.45 -4.56
C LEU A 492 -21.49 4.54 -4.01
N LYS A 493 -22.18 5.68 -4.18
CA LYS A 493 -23.54 5.85 -3.64
C LYS A 493 -24.55 4.90 -4.28
N CYS A 494 -24.36 4.60 -5.56
CA CYS A 494 -25.13 3.62 -6.31
C CYS A 494 -25.03 2.22 -5.72
N PHE A 495 -23.80 1.74 -5.58
CA PHE A 495 -23.54 0.40 -5.08
C PHE A 495 -24.07 0.26 -3.67
N ILE A 496 -23.81 1.26 -2.81
CA ILE A 496 -24.26 1.26 -1.42
C ILE A 496 -25.79 1.15 -1.34
N ILE A 497 -26.57 1.92 -2.11
CA ILE A 497 -28.03 1.85 -2.04
C ILE A 497 -28.57 0.52 -2.60
N LEU A 498 -27.99 0.01 -3.69
CA LEU A 498 -28.41 -1.27 -4.28
C LEU A 498 -28.09 -2.44 -3.34
N ARG A 499 -26.89 -2.43 -2.75
CA ARG A 499 -26.42 -3.43 -1.79
C ARG A 499 -27.22 -3.37 -0.49
N TYR A 500 -27.46 -2.18 0.05
CA TYR A 500 -28.31 -1.97 1.23
C TYR A 500 -29.71 -2.56 1.02
N ARG A 501 -30.37 -2.24 -0.10
CA ARG A 501 -31.69 -2.81 -0.45
C ARG A 501 -31.67 -4.32 -0.53
N PHE A 502 -30.66 -4.88 -1.20
CA PHE A 502 -30.52 -6.31 -1.35
C PHE A 502 -30.40 -7.00 0.02
N ILE A 503 -29.45 -6.56 0.87
CA ILE A 503 -29.23 -7.14 2.20
C ILE A 503 -30.49 -6.99 3.07
N CYS A 504 -31.16 -5.83 3.05
CA CYS A 504 -32.39 -5.64 3.81
C CYS A 504 -33.50 -6.61 3.40
N LYS A 505 -33.65 -6.89 2.09
CA LYS A 505 -34.61 -7.87 1.58
C LYS A 505 -34.22 -9.30 1.95
N GLU A 506 -32.95 -9.66 1.73
CA GLU A 506 -32.40 -11.00 1.97
C GLU A 506 -32.58 -11.44 3.44
N TYR A 507 -32.28 -10.53 4.38
CA TYR A 507 -32.33 -10.82 5.82
C TYR A 507 -33.63 -10.36 6.52
N GLY A 508 -34.65 -9.96 5.74
CA GLY A 508 -35.96 -9.55 6.24
C GLY A 508 -35.91 -8.39 7.24
N MET A 509 -35.09 -7.37 6.96
CA MET A 509 -34.84 -6.23 7.86
C MET A 509 -35.85 -5.09 7.64
N GLU A 510 -36.22 -4.42 8.74
CA GLU A 510 -36.93 -3.14 8.67
C GLU A 510 -35.92 -2.00 8.45
N CYS A 511 -35.67 -1.69 7.18
CA CYS A 511 -34.70 -0.66 6.77
C CYS A 511 -35.37 0.70 6.45
N ASP A 512 -34.56 1.76 6.27
CA ASP A 512 -35.06 3.12 6.03
C ASP A 512 -35.97 3.15 4.79
N PRO A 513 -37.27 3.49 4.95
CA PRO A 513 -38.23 3.44 3.85
C PRO A 513 -37.90 4.38 2.69
N THR A 514 -37.15 5.46 2.96
CA THR A 514 -36.70 6.41 1.93
C THR A 514 -35.78 5.73 0.94
N TYR A 515 -34.81 4.96 1.46
CA TYR A 515 -33.82 4.28 0.62
C TYR A 515 -34.32 2.93 0.13
N MET A 516 -35.36 2.36 0.74
CA MET A 516 -36.02 1.15 0.25
C MET A 516 -37.02 1.40 -0.90
N ASP A 517 -37.46 2.65 -1.14
CA ASP A 517 -38.35 2.98 -2.26
C ASP A 517 -37.66 2.74 -3.61
N GLU A 518 -38.18 1.79 -4.40
CA GLU A 518 -37.68 1.51 -5.75
C GLU A 518 -37.88 2.69 -6.71
N ASN A 519 -38.78 3.62 -6.39
CA ASN A 519 -38.95 4.88 -7.12
C ASN A 519 -38.04 6.00 -6.64
N PHE A 520 -37.15 5.75 -5.67
CA PHE A 520 -36.13 6.70 -5.26
C PHE A 520 -35.36 7.16 -6.50
N LYS A 521 -35.56 8.43 -6.86
CA LYS A 521 -34.85 9.04 -7.98
C LYS A 521 -33.42 9.26 -7.55
N MET A 522 -32.56 8.32 -7.93
CA MET A 522 -31.12 8.50 -7.89
C MET A 522 -30.80 9.80 -8.65
N PRO A 523 -30.29 10.84 -7.96
CA PRO A 523 -29.98 12.10 -8.61
C PRO A 523 -29.03 11.86 -9.77
N THR A 524 -29.36 12.41 -10.94
CA THR A 524 -28.45 12.39 -12.08
C THR A 524 -27.28 13.31 -11.79
N ASN A 525 -26.08 12.80 -12.02
CA ASN A 525 -24.88 13.59 -11.80
C ASN A 525 -24.75 14.66 -12.89
N ASN A 526 -25.12 15.90 -12.58
CA ASN A 526 -24.85 17.04 -13.45
C ASN A 526 -23.45 17.58 -13.13
N TYR A 527 -22.42 16.80 -13.44
CA TYR A 527 -21.04 17.24 -13.22
C TYR A 527 -20.81 18.57 -13.95
N VAL A 528 -20.47 19.60 -13.17
CA VAL A 528 -20.00 20.88 -13.69
C VAL A 528 -18.56 21.00 -13.26
N GLU A 529 -17.67 21.11 -14.24
CA GLU A 529 -16.24 21.28 -13.96
C GLU A 529 -16.05 22.49 -13.03
N PRO A 530 -15.47 22.31 -11.84
CA PRO A 530 -15.33 23.42 -10.91
C PRO A 530 -14.33 24.44 -11.46
N PRO A 531 -14.49 25.74 -11.16
CA PRO A 531 -13.61 26.77 -11.69
C PRO A 531 -12.14 26.50 -11.33
N PRO A 532 -11.19 26.90 -12.20
CA PRO A 532 -9.77 26.68 -11.95
C PRO A 532 -9.34 27.36 -10.65
N LEU A 533 -8.46 26.67 -9.91
CA LEU A 533 -7.91 27.15 -8.65
C LEU A 533 -7.28 28.54 -8.84
N VAL A 534 -7.81 29.54 -8.15
CA VAL A 534 -7.13 30.82 -7.96
C VAL A 534 -6.16 30.61 -6.82
N GLU A 535 -4.87 30.49 -7.13
CA GLU A 535 -3.86 30.49 -6.08
C GLU A 535 -4.00 31.79 -5.28
N PRO A 536 -4.06 31.73 -3.93
CA PRO A 536 -4.03 32.94 -3.14
C PRO A 536 -2.74 33.69 -3.48
N THR A 537 -2.90 34.92 -3.96
CA THR A 537 -1.79 35.83 -4.22
C THR A 537 -0.92 35.87 -2.98
N SER A 538 0.36 35.52 -3.13
CA SER A 538 1.33 35.48 -2.05
C SER A 538 1.42 36.83 -1.34
N THR A 539 0.61 36.99 -0.30
CA THR A 539 0.88 37.98 0.73
C THR A 539 2.01 37.39 1.54
N LYS A 540 3.14 38.09 1.58
CA LYS A 540 4.32 37.73 2.37
C LYS A 540 3.87 37.28 3.77
N THR A 541 3.85 35.97 4.00
CA THR A 541 3.57 35.41 5.31
C THR A 541 4.79 35.72 6.16
N ASN A 542 4.61 36.55 7.19
CA ASN A 542 5.57 36.61 8.27
C ASN A 542 5.67 35.19 8.85
N THR A 543 6.85 34.59 8.72
CA THR A 543 7.19 33.32 9.34
C THR A 543 7.02 33.48 10.84
N ILE A 544 5.88 33.03 11.39
CA ILE A 544 5.79 32.77 12.82
C ILE A 544 6.31 31.34 12.96
N SER A 545 7.62 31.25 13.17
CA SER A 545 8.28 30.06 13.66
C SER A 545 7.73 29.75 15.06
N THR A 546 6.67 28.96 15.16
CA THR A 546 6.42 28.23 16.40
C THR A 546 7.34 27.02 16.39
N SER A 547 8.49 27.14 17.05
CA SER A 547 9.20 25.97 17.56
C SER A 547 8.29 25.35 18.62
N THR A 548 7.43 24.42 18.24
CA THR A 548 7.02 23.39 19.19
C THR A 548 8.25 22.54 19.41
N ASP A 549 9.00 22.86 20.47
CA ASP A 549 9.95 21.92 21.06
C ASP A 549 9.22 20.58 21.20
N VAL A 550 9.71 19.58 20.47
CA VAL A 550 9.28 18.20 20.65
C VAL A 550 9.69 17.84 22.07
N SER A 551 8.73 17.87 22.99
CA SER A 551 8.99 17.54 24.38
C SER A 551 9.38 16.07 24.45
N TYR A 552 10.64 15.83 24.80
CA TYR A 552 11.13 14.53 25.26
C TYR A 552 10.28 14.08 26.44
N ILE A 553 9.51 13.00 26.26
CA ILE A 553 8.91 12.31 27.39
C ILE A 553 9.96 11.32 27.90
N GLU A 554 10.76 11.76 28.87
CA GLU A 554 11.36 10.85 29.83
C GLU A 554 10.32 10.50 30.92
N ASP A 555 10.42 9.25 31.37
CA ASP A 555 9.65 8.53 32.41
C ASP A 555 9.27 9.38 33.67
N PRO A 556 8.13 9.12 34.34
CA PRO A 556 7.35 10.11 35.05
C PRO A 556 7.78 10.29 36.51
N ASN A 557 7.94 11.55 36.93
CA ASN A 557 7.64 12.01 38.28
C ASN A 557 7.56 13.54 38.31
N ASN A 558 6.46 14.12 37.82
CA ASN A 558 5.83 15.24 38.55
C ASN A 558 4.43 15.54 38.04
N LYS A 559 3.54 15.80 39.00
CA LYS A 559 2.17 16.28 38.77
C LYS A 559 2.18 17.77 38.53
N GLU A 560 1.47 18.26 37.51
CA GLU A 560 0.84 19.59 37.56
C GLU A 560 -0.36 19.70 36.59
N GLU A 561 -1.39 20.40 37.06
CA GLU A 561 -2.75 20.55 36.47
C GLU A 561 -2.80 21.51 35.27
N PRO A 562 -3.83 21.41 34.39
CA PRO A 562 -3.88 22.17 33.14
C PRO A 562 -4.42 23.59 33.32
N LYS A 563 -3.77 24.56 32.65
CA LYS A 563 -4.34 25.88 32.39
C LYS A 563 -4.90 25.94 30.96
N THR A 564 -6.15 26.37 30.88
CA THR A 564 -6.91 26.67 29.67
C THR A 564 -6.35 27.89 28.94
N ASN A 565 -6.17 27.79 27.63
CA ASN A 565 -6.10 28.95 26.75
C ASN A 565 -6.89 28.70 25.46
N SER A 566 -7.82 29.60 25.19
CA SER A 566 -8.69 29.69 24.03
C SER A 566 -7.91 30.11 22.78
N PHE A 567 -8.10 29.41 21.65
CA PHE A 567 -7.55 29.80 20.35
C PHE A 567 -8.65 30.41 19.46
N GLU A 568 -8.41 31.62 18.98
CA GLU A 568 -9.14 32.27 17.88
C GLU A 568 -8.74 31.67 16.53
N SER A 569 -9.71 31.54 15.63
CA SER A 569 -9.56 30.93 14.30
C SER A 569 -9.06 31.93 13.25
N SER A 570 -7.91 31.65 12.64
CA SER A 570 -7.55 32.14 11.30
C SER A 570 -7.09 30.97 10.44
N SER A 571 -7.73 30.76 9.28
CA SER A 571 -7.35 29.74 8.30
C SER A 571 -6.00 30.10 7.66
N ILE A 572 -4.93 29.59 8.26
CA ILE A 572 -3.58 29.57 7.70
C ILE A 572 -3.37 28.11 7.32
N MET A 573 -2.96 27.81 6.08
CA MET A 573 -2.41 26.48 5.77
C MET A 573 -1.31 26.21 6.79
N LYS A 574 -1.54 25.30 7.74
CA LYS A 574 -0.46 24.84 8.60
C LYS A 574 0.44 24.00 7.70
N GLU A 575 1.51 24.63 7.25
CA GLU A 575 2.61 23.91 6.65
C GLU A 575 3.23 23.10 7.79
N ILE A 576 2.85 21.82 7.90
CA ILE A 576 3.62 20.86 8.67
C ILE A 576 4.88 20.59 7.83
N THR A 577 5.83 21.52 7.88
CA THR A 577 7.16 21.35 7.27
C THR A 577 7.94 20.39 8.17
N ILE A 578 7.71 19.11 7.97
CA ILE A 578 8.56 18.07 8.53
C ILE A 578 9.83 18.03 7.68
N THR A 579 10.82 18.85 8.01
CA THR A 579 12.19 18.68 7.52
C THR A 579 12.82 17.52 8.30
N ILE A 580 12.44 16.28 8.00
CA ILE A 580 13.23 15.15 8.48
C ILE A 580 14.44 15.07 7.54
N LEU A 581 15.65 15.23 8.09
CA LEU A 581 16.84 14.64 7.48
C LEU A 581 16.64 13.12 7.52
N ILE A 582 15.87 12.57 6.57
CA ILE A 582 15.76 11.14 6.39
C ILE A 582 16.95 10.78 5.51
N THR A 583 17.90 10.03 6.03
CA THR A 583 18.64 9.11 5.18
C THR A 583 17.62 8.04 4.78
N LEU A 584 16.93 8.28 3.67
CA LEU A 584 15.85 7.43 3.20
C LEU A 584 16.49 6.30 2.41
N LEU A 585 16.83 5.22 3.12
CA LEU A 585 16.96 3.94 2.44
C LEU A 585 15.58 3.66 1.82
N ILE A 586 15.49 3.79 0.50
CA ILE A 586 14.46 3.17 -0.33
C ILE A 586 14.64 1.67 -0.13
N THR A 587 14.09 1.16 0.97
CA THR A 587 13.86 -0.26 1.10
C THR A 587 12.53 -0.51 0.40
N ILE A 588 12.67 -0.75 -0.89
CA ILE A 588 11.78 -1.57 -1.66
C ILE A 588 11.56 -2.86 -0.84
N PHE A 589 10.39 -3.03 -0.21
CA PHE A 589 10.13 -4.18 0.66
C PHE A 589 9.47 -5.32 -0.11
N ASN A 590 9.94 -6.50 0.23
CA ASN A 590 9.35 -7.82 0.05
C ASN A 590 7.88 -7.85 0.51
N LEU A 591 7.14 -8.74 -0.16
CA LEU A 591 5.84 -9.24 0.22
C LEU A 591 6.03 -10.67 0.71
#